data_AF-X8CQ05-F1
#
_entry.id   AF-X8CQ05-F1
#
_cell.length_a   1.000
_cell.length_b   1.000
_cell.length_c   1.000
_cell.angle_alpha   90.00
_cell.angle_beta   90.00
_cell.angle_gamma   90.00
#
_symmetry.space_group_name_H-M   'P 1'
#
loop_
_entity.id
_entity.type
_entity.pdbx_description
1 polymer ?
#
loop_
_entity_poly.entity_id
_entity_poly.type
_entity_poly.pdbx_seq_one_letter_code
_entity_poly.pdbx_strand_id
1 'polypeptide(L)' 'MLAAPEVFELIDDDVVEILFPEPAPEVESAVTDAVIACPKQALRLPAD' A
#
# COMPACT_ATOMS: atom_id res chain seq x y z
N MET A 1 2.38 1.03 -12.14
CA MET A 1 2.27 -0.35 -11.63
C MET A 1 2.17 -0.23 -10.12
N LEU A 2 1.11 -0.74 -9.50
CA LEU A 2 0.96 -0.69 -8.05
C LEU A 2 2.06 -1.56 -7.42
N ALA A 3 2.83 -1.01 -6.48
CA ALA A 3 3.70 -1.82 -5.64
C ALA A 3 2.82 -2.51 -4.59
N ALA A 4 3.02 -3.81 -4.35
CA ALA A 4 2.23 -4.66 -3.44
C ALA A 4 0.72 -4.83 -3.78
N PRO A 5 0.36 -5.39 -4.95
CA PRO A 5 -1.03 -5.73 -5.28
C PRO A 5 -1.63 -6.80 -4.35
N GLU A 6 -0.80 -7.55 -3.62
CA GLU A 6 -1.29 -8.50 -2.61
C GLU A 6 -1.86 -7.77 -1.39
N VAL A 7 -1.42 -6.54 -1.12
CA VAL A 7 -1.77 -5.76 0.09
C VAL A 7 -2.81 -4.68 -0.21
N PHE A 8 -2.76 -4.12 -1.42
CA PHE A 8 -3.60 -3.01 -1.85
C PHE A 8 -4.41 -3.34 -3.09
N GLU A 9 -5.69 -2.99 -3.08
CA GLU A 9 -6.57 -3.10 -4.24
C GLU A 9 -7.07 -1.71 -4.65
N LEU A 10 -6.89 -1.34 -5.91
CA LEU A 10 -7.46 -0.11 -6.46
C LEU A 10 -8.89 -0.41 -6.92
N ILE A 11 -9.88 0.03 -6.14
CA ILE A 11 -11.31 -0.25 -6.38
C ILE A 11 -12.01 0.85 -7.19
N ASP A 12 -11.41 2.02 -7.28
CA ASP A 12 -11.82 3.15 -8.12
C ASP A 12 -10.58 3.97 -8.50
N ASP A 13 -10.69 4.91 -9.44
CA ASP A 13 -9.57 5.69 -10.01
C ASP A 13 -8.62 6.27 -8.95
N ASP A 14 -9.15 6.58 -7.77
CA ASP A 14 -8.42 7.22 -6.67
C ASP A 14 -8.65 6.57 -5.30
N VAL A 15 -9.33 5.41 -5.25
CA VAL A 15 -9.69 4.74 -4.00
C VAL A 15 -8.96 3.41 -3.91
N VAL A 16 -8.11 3.29 -2.90
CA VAL A 16 -7.38 2.06 -2.57
C VAL A 16 -7.96 1.46 -1.31
N GLU A 17 -8.33 0.18 -1.39
CA GLU A 17 -8.65 -0.66 -0.24
C GLU A 17 -7.39 -1.39 0.25
N ILE A 18 -7.27 -1.54 1.57
CA ILE A 18 -6.20 -2.31 2.20
C ILE A 18 -6.73 -3.71 2.46
N LEU A 19 -6.20 -4.69 1.73
CA LEU A 19 -6.59 -6.11 1.85
C LEU A 19 -5.98 -6.76 3.08
N PHE A 20 -4.71 -6.47 3.37
CA PHE A 20 -3.97 -7.01 4.51
C PHE A 20 -3.27 -5.90 5.30
N PRO A 21 -3.88 -5.40 6.39
CA PRO A 21 -3.32 -4.29 7.17
C PRO A 21 -2.03 -4.66 7.92
N GLU A 22 -1.81 -5.95 8.18
CA GLU A 22 -0.58 -6.52 8.73
C GLU A 22 0.04 -7.46 7.69
N PRO A 23 0.74 -6.90 6.69
CA PRO A 23 1.32 -7.69 5.61
C PRO A 23 2.53 -8.49 6.08
N ALA A 24 2.85 -9.57 5.38
CA ALA A 24 3.97 -10.43 5.73
C ALA A 24 5.34 -9.72 5.50
N PRO A 25 6.41 -10.09 6.22
CA PRO A 25 7.71 -9.42 6.12
C PRO A 25 8.29 -9.41 4.69
N GLU A 26 7.96 -10.43 3.90
CA GLU A 26 8.45 -10.58 2.52
C GLU A 26 7.95 -9.48 1.58
N VAL A 27 6.82 -8.83 1.91
CA VAL A 27 6.21 -7.78 1.09
C VAL A 27 6.35 -6.37 1.70
N GLU A 28 6.98 -6.22 2.87
CA GLU A 28 7.19 -4.93 3.54
C GLU A 28 7.90 -3.90 2.65
N SER A 29 8.89 -4.32 1.86
CA SER A 29 9.59 -3.43 0.92
C SER A 29 8.62 -2.91 -0.15
N ALA A 30 7.78 -3.78 -0.69
CA ALA A 30 6.80 -3.40 -1.71
C ALA A 30 5.71 -2.47 -1.13
N VAL A 31 5.33 -2.68 0.14
CA VAL A 31 4.42 -1.79 0.87
C VAL A 31 5.04 -0.42 1.07
N THR A 32 6.31 -0.36 1.47
CA THR A 32 7.06 0.89 1.64
C THR A 32 7.15 1.65 0.32
N ASP A 33 7.49 0.97 -0.78
CA ASP A 33 7.52 1.55 -2.12
C ASP A 33 6.15 2.09 -2.54
N ALA A 34 5.06 1.39 -2.23
CA ALA A 34 3.69 1.83 -2.51
C ALA A 34 3.35 3.13 -1.76
N VAL A 35 3.70 3.21 -0.47
CA VAL A 35 3.50 4.41 0.35
C VAL A 35 4.28 5.60 -0.20
N ILE A 36 5.55 5.41 -0.56
CA ILE A 36 6.41 6.46 -1.13
C ILE A 36 5.90 6.92 -2.51
N ALA A 37 5.47 5.98 -3.34
CA ALA A 37 4.99 6.26 -4.69
C ALA A 37 3.58 6.88 -4.71
N CYS A 38 2.84 6.84 -3.60
CA CYS A 38 1.45 7.32 -3.53
C CYS A 38 1.37 8.85 -3.74
N PRO A 39 0.90 9.34 -4.90
CA PRO A 39 0.97 10.77 -5.25
C PRO A 39 0.06 11.63 -4.36
N LYS A 40 -1.04 11.05 -3.86
CA LYS A 40 -2.01 11.71 -2.99
C LYS A 40 -1.66 11.61 -1.51
N GLN A 41 -0.57 10.94 -1.15
CA GLN A 41 -0.17 10.67 0.23
C GLN A 41 -1.27 10.04 1.09
N ALA A 42 -2.16 9.26 0.45
CA ALA A 42 -3.31 8.61 1.07
C ALA A 42 -2.89 7.40 1.94
N LEU A 43 -1.75 6.78 1.61
CA LEU A 43 -1.17 5.68 2.37
C LEU A 43 -0.13 6.22 3.37
N ARG A 44 -0.05 5.58 4.54
CA ARG A 44 0.91 5.90 5.59
C ARG A 44 1.34 4.60 6.27
N LEU A 45 2.61 4.54 6.66
CA LEU A 45 3.07 3.54 7.61
C LEU A 45 2.62 3.97 9.01
N PRO A 46 2.25 3.02 9.90
CA PRO A 46 1.99 3.34 11.30
C PRO A 46 3.23 3.98 11.92
N ALA A 47 3.02 5.00 12.74
CA ALA A 47 4.07 5.46 13.65
C ALA A 47 4.07 4.48 14.83
N ASP A 48 5.23 3.87 15.12
CA ASP A 48 5.43 3.07 16.35
C ASP A 48 4.97 3.81 17.62
#